data_AF-A0A9D2CJ99-F1
#
_entry.id   AF-A0A9D2CJ99-F1
#
_cell.length_a   1.000
_cell.length_b   1.000
_cell.length_c   1.000
_cell.angle_alpha   90.00
_cell.angle_beta   90.00
_cell.angle_gamma   90.00
#
_symmetry.space_group_name_H-M   'P 1'
#
loop_
_entity.id
_entity.type
_entity.pdbx_description
1 polymer ?
#
loop_
_entity_poly.entity_id
_entity_poly.type
_entity_poly.pdbx_seq_one_letter_code
_entity_poly.pdbx_strand_id
1 'polypeptide(L)'
;MKKKFLTVLLCCALLLSGCSSQTTTTAEDSSSQTQTLQVGLAASDLFTARDLETGYDAETAARITLEGDTASCDSDAVTIDGSTITITDEGTYVISGTLENGMLMVDAEDTDKMQIVLNNASITNETSAALYVREADKVFLTTAPDS
;
A
#
# COMPACT_ATOMS: atom_id res chain seq x y z
N MET A 1 14.12 -3.86 -45.63
CA MET A 1 13.23 -3.92 -46.82
C MET A 1 13.37 -5.28 -47.49
N LYS A 2 12.30 -6.08 -47.53
CA LYS A 2 11.95 -7.04 -48.60
C LYS A 2 10.64 -7.78 -48.26
N LYS A 3 9.56 -7.33 -48.91
CA LYS A 3 8.46 -8.06 -49.61
C LYS A 3 7.62 -9.05 -48.77
N LYS A 4 6.36 -8.69 -48.45
CA LYS A 4 5.10 -8.78 -49.24
C LYS A 4 4.52 -10.20 -49.27
N PHE A 5 3.20 -10.32 -49.03
CA PHE A 5 2.17 -11.28 -49.52
C PHE A 5 1.15 -11.48 -48.37
N LEU A 6 -0.17 -11.59 -48.52
CA LEU A 6 -1.16 -11.36 -49.57
C LEU A 6 -2.51 -11.71 -48.92
N THR A 7 -3.49 -10.83 -49.04
CA THR A 7 -4.90 -10.96 -48.64
C THR A 7 -5.59 -12.20 -49.21
N VAL A 8 -6.31 -12.98 -48.38
CA VAL A 8 -7.44 -13.88 -48.75
C VAL A 8 -8.33 -14.02 -47.49
N LEU A 9 -9.41 -13.24 -47.31
CA LEU A 9 -10.79 -13.54 -47.74
C LEU A 9 -11.23 -14.98 -47.41
N LEU A 10 -12.12 -15.19 -46.42
CA LEU A 10 -13.36 -15.98 -46.59
C LEU A 10 -14.13 -16.10 -45.26
N CYS A 11 -15.34 -15.55 -45.22
CA CYS A 11 -16.36 -15.87 -44.23
C CYS A 11 -16.66 -17.38 -44.22
N CYS A 12 -16.55 -18.02 -43.05
CA CYS A 12 -17.24 -19.27 -42.76
C CYS A 12 -17.77 -19.22 -41.34
N ALA A 13 -18.92 -18.56 -41.17
CA ALA A 13 -19.90 -19.01 -40.20
C ALA A 13 -20.39 -20.40 -40.65
N LEU A 14 -20.44 -21.37 -39.73
CA LEU A 14 -21.45 -22.43 -39.58
C LEU A 14 -20.98 -23.46 -38.53
N LEU A 15 -21.58 -23.33 -37.33
CA LEU A 15 -22.19 -24.37 -36.49
C LEU A 15 -21.52 -25.76 -36.40
N LEU A 16 -21.20 -26.20 -35.17
CA LEU A 16 -21.61 -27.52 -34.61
C LEU A 16 -21.27 -27.63 -33.11
N SER A 17 -22.25 -28.10 -32.35
CA SER A 17 -22.37 -28.10 -30.90
C SER A 17 -21.54 -29.16 -30.17
N GLY A 18 -21.18 -28.87 -28.92
CA GLY A 18 -20.63 -29.85 -27.96
C GLY A 18 -20.94 -29.48 -26.51
N CYS A 19 -22.23 -29.33 -26.16
CA CYS A 19 -22.67 -29.24 -24.78
C CYS A 19 -23.09 -30.64 -24.32
N SER A 20 -22.35 -31.22 -23.37
CA SER A 20 -22.78 -32.42 -22.65
C SER A 20 -23.86 -32.03 -21.66
N SER A 21 -25.06 -32.56 -21.85
CA SER A 21 -26.20 -32.39 -20.95
C SER A 21 -25.97 -33.07 -19.60
N GLN A 22 -26.24 -32.35 -18.51
CA GLN A 22 -27.05 -32.94 -17.43
C GLN A 22 -28.28 -32.04 -17.22
N THR A 23 -29.42 -32.63 -17.54
CA THR A 23 -30.76 -32.04 -17.60
C THR A 23 -31.50 -32.28 -16.29
N THR A 24 -32.10 -31.22 -15.74
CA THR A 24 -33.52 -31.12 -15.27
C THR A 24 -33.77 -29.65 -14.88
N THR A 25 -34.31 -28.75 -15.74
CA THR A 25 -35.75 -28.48 -16.06
C THR A 25 -36.52 -28.07 -14.79
N THR A 26 -37.18 -26.92 -14.55
CA THR A 26 -37.86 -25.80 -15.29
C THR A 26 -37.97 -24.64 -14.25
N ALA A 27 -38.07 -23.34 -14.49
CA ALA A 27 -38.87 -22.55 -15.43
C ALA A 27 -38.32 -21.11 -15.53
N GLU A 28 -38.64 -20.44 -16.63
CA GLU A 28 -38.30 -19.05 -16.94
C GLU A 28 -39.04 -18.08 -16.01
N ASP A 29 -38.30 -17.12 -15.44
CA ASP A 29 -38.83 -15.78 -15.14
C ASP A 29 -37.75 -14.74 -15.48
N SER A 30 -38.18 -13.76 -16.26
CA SER A 30 -37.34 -12.72 -16.83
C SER A 30 -37.06 -11.68 -15.74
N SER A 31 -35.97 -11.88 -15.01
CA SER A 31 -35.42 -10.85 -14.12
C SER A 31 -33.98 -10.54 -14.53
N SER A 32 -33.70 -9.24 -14.66
CA SER A 32 -32.36 -8.69 -14.83
C SER A 32 -31.46 -9.20 -13.72
N GLN A 33 -30.72 -10.28 -13.97
CA GLN A 33 -29.70 -10.76 -13.05
C GLN A 33 -28.53 -9.77 -13.11
N THR A 34 -28.51 -8.85 -12.15
CA THR A 34 -27.25 -8.29 -11.69
C THR A 34 -26.39 -9.47 -11.27
N GLN A 35 -25.42 -9.81 -12.10
CA GLN A 35 -24.43 -10.83 -11.79
C GLN A 35 -23.53 -10.25 -10.70
N THR A 36 -23.97 -10.33 -9.44
CA THR A 36 -23.09 -10.11 -8.30
C THR A 36 -22.10 -11.26 -8.31
N LEU A 37 -20.91 -11.01 -8.84
CA LEU A 37 -19.73 -11.82 -8.53
C LEU A 37 -19.57 -11.70 -7.02
N GLN A 38 -20.12 -12.66 -6.28
CA GLN A 38 -19.87 -12.80 -4.86
C GLN A 38 -18.44 -13.31 -4.74
N VAL A 39 -17.49 -12.38 -4.83
CA VAL A 39 -16.10 -12.63 -4.48
C VAL A 39 -16.13 -12.92 -2.98
N GLY A 40 -16.09 -14.21 -2.62
CA GLY A 40 -16.07 -14.69 -1.25
C GLY A 40 -14.71 -14.43 -0.59
N LEU A 41 -14.32 -13.16 -0.48
CA LEU A 41 -13.17 -12.75 0.32
C LEU A 41 -13.62 -12.74 1.77
N ALA A 42 -13.07 -13.64 2.58
CA ALA A 42 -13.18 -13.51 4.02
C ALA A 42 -12.32 -12.32 4.46
N ALA A 43 -12.69 -11.62 5.53
CA ALA A 43 -11.86 -10.55 6.08
C ALA A 43 -10.43 -11.05 6.44
N SER A 44 -10.29 -12.35 6.75
CA SER A 44 -9.00 -13.02 6.95
C SER A 44 -8.09 -13.03 5.73
N ASP A 45 -8.64 -12.85 4.53
CA ASP A 45 -7.88 -12.89 3.28
C ASP A 45 -7.35 -11.50 2.88
N LEU A 46 -7.81 -10.44 3.55
CA LEU A 46 -7.42 -9.05 3.28
C LEU A 46 -6.24 -8.57 4.14
N PHE A 47 -6.01 -9.23 5.28
CA PHE A 47 -5.01 -8.83 6.27
C PHE A 47 -4.08 -9.99 6.59
N THR A 48 -2.79 -9.70 6.63
CA THR A 48 -1.77 -10.63 7.12
C THR A 48 -1.72 -10.61 8.64
N ALA A 49 -1.09 -11.62 9.25
CA ALA A 49 -0.83 -11.60 10.70
C ALA A 49 -0.04 -10.35 11.14
N ARG A 50 0.82 -9.81 10.27
CA ARG A 50 1.59 -8.60 10.57
C ARG A 50 0.72 -7.34 10.59
N ASP A 51 -0.32 -7.27 9.76
CA ASP A 51 -1.27 -6.14 9.77
C ASP A 51 -2.08 -6.06 11.08
N LEU A 52 -2.16 -7.16 11.83
CA LEU A 52 -2.88 -7.25 13.11
C LEU A 52 -1.97 -7.04 14.33
N GLU A 53 -0.65 -6.97 14.14
CA GLU A 53 0.31 -6.79 15.21
C GLU A 53 0.44 -5.30 15.55
N THR A 54 0.14 -4.93 16.79
CA THR A 54 0.17 -3.54 17.25
C THR A 54 1.46 -3.17 18.00
N GLY A 55 2.28 -4.17 18.35
CA GLY A 55 3.55 -3.99 19.02
C GLY A 55 4.71 -3.62 18.08
N TYR A 56 5.77 -3.14 18.71
CA TYR A 56 7.07 -2.88 18.09
C TYR A 56 8.17 -3.05 19.14
N ASP A 57 9.39 -3.33 18.70
CA ASP A 57 10.56 -3.39 19.58
C ASP A 57 11.20 -2.00 19.67
N ALA A 58 10.99 -1.33 20.80
CA ALA A 58 11.50 0.02 21.03
C ALA A 58 13.03 0.06 21.24
N GLU A 59 13.68 -1.07 21.57
CA GLU A 59 15.12 -1.10 21.84
C GLU A 59 15.94 -1.11 20.54
N THR A 60 15.40 -1.72 19.49
CA THR A 60 16.06 -1.83 18.18
C THR A 60 15.59 -0.76 17.19
N ALA A 61 14.55 0.00 17.52
CA ALA A 61 14.03 1.05 16.67
C ALA A 61 14.96 2.28 16.60
N ALA A 62 15.08 2.85 15.40
CA ALA A 62 15.72 4.14 15.21
C ALA A 62 14.84 5.26 15.78
N ARG A 63 15.44 6.21 16.50
CA ARG A 63 14.70 7.31 17.14
C ARG A 63 14.85 8.58 16.32
N ILE A 64 13.73 9.21 16.01
CA ILE A 64 13.67 10.51 15.35
C ILE A 64 13.01 11.49 16.34
N THR A 65 13.76 12.52 16.75
CA THR A 65 13.24 13.58 17.63
C THR A 65 13.00 14.83 16.80
N LEU A 66 11.75 15.30 16.77
CA LEU A 66 11.33 16.50 16.05
C LEU A 66 11.52 17.74 16.95
N GLU A 67 12.16 18.77 16.41
CA GLU A 67 12.72 19.89 17.16
C GLU A 67 12.32 21.26 16.55
N GLY A 68 11.03 21.46 16.28
CA GLY A 68 10.50 22.72 15.76
C GLY A 68 10.57 22.77 14.23
N ASP A 69 11.66 23.33 13.69
CA ASP A 69 11.90 23.47 12.25
C ASP A 69 12.89 22.42 11.68
N THR A 70 13.32 21.47 12.52
CA THR A 70 14.27 20.40 12.19
C THR A 70 13.97 19.12 12.96
N ALA A 71 14.86 18.13 12.84
CA ALA A 71 14.87 16.92 13.66
C ALA A 71 16.31 16.46 13.97
N SER A 72 16.41 15.45 14.84
CA SER A 72 17.65 14.71 15.14
C SER A 72 17.43 13.19 15.05
N CYS A 73 18.41 12.47 14.50
CA CYS A 73 18.44 11.01 14.39
C CYS A 73 19.89 10.52 14.22
N ASP A 74 20.23 9.39 14.82
CA ASP A 74 21.57 8.77 14.73
C ASP A 74 21.65 7.64 13.69
N SER A 75 20.56 7.36 12.98
CA SER A 75 20.50 6.29 11.97
C SER A 75 20.95 6.78 10.60
N ASP A 76 21.82 6.02 9.94
CA ASP A 76 22.23 6.28 8.55
C ASP A 76 21.07 6.13 7.55
N ALA A 77 20.00 5.43 7.94
CA ALA A 77 18.78 5.25 7.15
C ALA A 77 17.84 6.48 7.19
N VAL A 78 18.26 7.58 7.83
CA VAL A 78 17.47 8.81 7.94
C VAL A 78 18.30 9.99 7.45
N THR A 79 17.76 10.73 6.50
CA THR A 79 18.34 12.00 6.03
C THR A 79 17.47 13.16 6.48
N ILE A 80 18.10 14.24 6.94
CA ILE A 80 17.42 15.43 7.46
C ILE A 80 17.91 16.63 6.65
N ASP A 81 16.99 17.24 5.89
CA ASP A 81 17.22 18.47 5.14
C ASP A 81 16.22 19.54 5.62
N GLY A 82 16.65 20.34 6.60
CA GLY A 82 15.77 21.28 7.31
C GLY A 82 14.58 20.56 7.93
N SER A 83 13.36 20.97 7.56
CA SER A 83 12.11 20.38 8.05
C SER A 83 11.62 19.18 7.23
N THR A 84 12.43 18.65 6.31
CA THR A 84 12.14 17.40 5.58
C THR A 84 12.99 16.26 6.12
N ILE A 85 12.33 15.30 6.75
CA ILE A 85 12.95 14.10 7.32
C ILE A 85 12.62 12.93 6.40
N THR A 86 13.62 12.31 5.78
CA THR A 86 13.42 11.20 4.83
C THR A 86 13.96 9.91 5.41
N ILE A 87 13.13 8.88 5.49
CA ILE A 87 13.48 7.52 5.85
C ILE A 87 13.72 6.71 4.57
N THR A 88 14.87 6.06 4.45
CA THR A 88 15.30 5.40 3.20
C THR A 88 15.38 3.88 3.25
N ASP A 89 15.42 3.26 4.44
CA ASP A 89 15.67 1.82 4.55
C ASP A 89 14.60 1.13 5.41
N GLU A 90 14.34 -0.15 5.14
CA GLU A 90 13.53 -1.03 6.02
C GLU A 90 13.94 -0.91 7.50
N GLY A 91 12.95 -0.82 8.39
CA GLY A 91 13.19 -0.70 9.83
C GLY A 91 11.97 -0.28 10.63
N THR A 92 12.18 -0.10 11.93
CA THR A 92 11.20 0.52 12.84
C THR A 92 11.73 1.88 13.28
N TYR A 93 10.89 2.90 13.17
CA TYR A 93 11.22 4.28 13.47
C TYR A 93 10.26 4.80 14.53
N VAL A 94 10.78 5.30 15.65
CA VAL A 94 10.00 5.92 16.72
C VAL A 94 10.18 7.43 16.64
N ILE A 95 9.10 8.12 16.33
CA ILE A 95 9.05 9.56 16.11
C ILE A 95 8.42 10.22 17.33
N SER A 96 9.03 11.30 17.83
CA SER A 96 8.53 12.06 18.98
C SER A 96 8.81 13.55 18.84
N GLY A 97 8.11 14.40 19.58
CA GLY A 97 8.33 15.85 19.55
C GLY A 97 7.44 16.57 18.54
N THR A 98 7.83 17.79 18.16
CA THR A 98 7.01 18.64 17.27
C THR A 98 7.80 19.10 16.06
N LEU A 99 7.21 18.96 14.88
CA LEU A 99 7.65 19.60 13.63
C LEU A 99 6.58 20.59 13.19
N GLU A 100 6.91 21.88 13.26
CA GLU A 100 5.94 22.98 13.12
C GLU A 100 5.46 23.19 11.67
N ASN A 101 6.36 23.03 10.70
CA ASN A 101 6.02 23.10 9.29
C ASN A 101 7.02 22.29 8.45
N GLY A 102 6.75 21.00 8.31
CA GLY A 102 7.67 20.07 7.67
C GLY A 102 7.01 18.77 7.22
N MET A 103 7.83 17.80 6.82
CA MET A 103 7.38 16.54 6.26
C MET A 103 8.23 15.39 6.79
N LEU A 104 7.56 14.32 7.21
CA LEU A 104 8.15 13.00 7.33
C LEU A 104 7.90 12.26 6.01
N MET A 105 8.97 11.96 5.27
CA MET A 105 8.90 11.26 3.98
C MET A 105 9.43 9.84 4.14
N VAL A 106 8.74 8.89 3.51
CA VAL A 106 9.25 7.53 3.29
C VAL A 106 9.63 7.39 1.82
N ASP A 107 10.89 7.05 1.59
CA ASP A 107 11.47 6.89 0.26
C ASP A 107 12.45 5.71 0.28
N ALA A 108 11.89 4.52 0.43
CA ALA A 108 12.63 3.27 0.50
C ALA A 108 12.51 2.46 -0.80
N GLU A 109 13.11 1.27 -0.84
CA GLU A 109 12.96 0.37 -1.98
C GLU A 109 11.52 -0.18 -2.07
N ASP A 110 11.06 -0.54 -3.28
CA ASP A 110 9.71 -1.07 -3.52
C ASP A 110 9.47 -2.48 -2.91
N THR A 111 10.52 -3.08 -2.36
CA THR A 111 10.48 -4.34 -1.59
C THR A 111 10.50 -4.14 -0.08
N ASP A 112 10.77 -2.92 0.40
CA ASP A 112 11.01 -2.66 1.80
C ASP A 112 9.73 -2.50 2.59
N LYS A 113 9.70 -3.10 3.77
CA LYS A 113 8.61 -2.93 4.75
C LYS A 113 9.14 -2.17 5.93
N MET A 114 8.35 -1.24 6.46
CA MET A 114 8.78 -0.49 7.64
C MET A 114 7.63 -0.12 8.55
N GLN A 115 7.96 0.18 9.81
CA GLN A 115 7.01 0.63 10.80
C GLN A 115 7.37 2.03 11.29
N ILE A 116 6.41 2.93 11.17
CA ILE A 116 6.44 4.28 11.72
C ILE A 116 5.62 4.26 13.00
N VAL A 117 6.27 4.57 14.11
CA VAL A 117 5.65 4.70 15.42
C VAL A 117 5.60 6.16 15.82
N LEU A 118 4.41 6.73 15.85
CA LEU A 118 4.15 8.07 16.37
C LEU A 118 4.02 7.99 17.88
N ASN A 119 5.02 8.48 18.61
CA ASN A 119 5.05 8.52 20.06
C ASN A 119 5.07 9.97 20.54
N ASN A 120 3.91 10.52 20.85
CA ASN A 120 3.75 11.94 21.16
C ASN A 120 4.38 12.85 20.09
N ALA A 121 4.14 12.51 18.81
CA ALA A 121 4.62 13.27 17.66
C ALA A 121 3.53 14.21 17.14
N SER A 122 3.89 15.48 16.93
CA SER A 122 3.04 16.48 16.28
C SER A 122 3.73 16.97 15.01
N ILE A 123 3.13 16.75 13.85
CA ILE A 123 3.71 17.13 12.57
C ILE A 123 2.69 17.96 11.81
N THR A 124 3.04 19.20 11.51
CA THR A 124 2.24 20.10 10.69
C THR A 124 2.97 20.38 9.38
N ASN A 125 2.21 20.49 8.28
CA ASN A 125 2.70 20.98 7.00
C ASN A 125 1.62 21.88 6.39
N GLU A 126 1.96 23.14 6.12
CA GLU A 126 0.99 24.11 5.58
C GLU A 126 0.74 23.94 4.08
N THR A 127 1.66 23.28 3.36
CA THR A 127 1.68 23.26 1.90
C THR A 127 1.45 21.88 1.29
N SER A 128 1.60 20.81 2.08
CA SER A 128 1.55 19.41 1.62
C SER A 128 1.16 18.46 2.76
N ALA A 129 1.53 17.18 2.65
CA ALA A 129 1.30 16.18 3.68
C ALA A 129 2.34 16.25 4.82
N ALA A 130 1.89 16.04 6.06
CA ALA A 130 2.76 15.85 7.21
C ALA A 130 3.56 14.54 7.14
N LEU A 131 2.93 13.47 6.67
CA LEU A 131 3.55 12.18 6.36
C LEU A 131 3.30 11.86 4.88
N TYR A 132 4.38 11.69 4.11
CA TYR A 132 4.32 11.38 2.69
C TYR A 132 5.08 10.08 2.39
N VAL A 133 4.35 9.03 2.01
CA VAL A 133 4.96 7.77 1.58
C VAL A 133 5.13 7.80 0.07
N ARG A 134 6.37 7.99 -0.39
CA ARG A 134 6.73 8.02 -1.80
C ARG A 134 6.89 6.62 -2.36
N GLU A 135 7.68 5.78 -1.69
CA GLU A 135 7.97 4.40 -2.12
C GLU A 135 8.30 3.50 -0.92
N ALA A 136 7.69 2.30 -0.90
CA ALA A 136 7.89 1.17 0.00
C ALA A 136 6.97 0.02 -0.46
N ASP A 137 7.26 -1.24 -0.11
CA ASP A 137 6.28 -2.34 -0.27
C ASP A 137 5.08 -2.14 0.68
N LYS A 138 5.37 -1.88 1.95
CA LYS A 138 4.33 -1.59 2.96
C LYS A 138 4.85 -0.76 4.13
N VAL A 139 4.07 0.25 4.51
CA VAL A 139 4.29 1.03 5.73
C VAL A 139 3.24 0.68 6.77
N PHE A 140 3.68 0.23 7.95
CA PHE A 140 2.84 0.10 9.13
C PHE A 140 2.89 1.40 9.91
N LEU A 141 1.73 2.00 10.19
CA LEU A 141 1.64 3.21 11.01
C LEU A 141 1.02 2.85 12.37
N THR A 142 1.73 3.15 13.45
CA THR A 142 1.32 2.83 14.81
C THR A 142 1.38 4.09 15.66
N THR A 143 0.35 4.33 16.46
CA THR A 143 0.41 5.32 17.55
C THR A 143 0.83 4.61 18.83
N ALA A 144 1.85 5.12 19.51
CA ALA A 144 2.24 4.59 20.81
C ALA A 144 1.10 4.82 21.83
N PRO A 145 1.06 4.05 22.92
CA PRO A 145 0.14 4.31 24.03
C PRO A 145 0.25 5.76 24.51
N ASP A 146 -0.89 6.35 24.87
CA ASP A 146 -0.98 7.71 25.44
C ASP A 146 -0.39 8.84 24.57
N SER A 147 -0.33 8.65 23.25
CA SER A 147 0.07 9.68 22.26
C SER A 147 -1.04 10.67 21.91
#